data_AF-A0A023G477-F1
#
_entry.id   AF-A0A023G477-F1
#
_cell.length_a   1.000
_cell.length_b   1.000
_cell.length_c   1.000
_cell.angle_alpha   90.00
_cell.angle_beta   90.00
_cell.angle_gamma   90.00
#
_symmetry.space_group_name_H-M   'P 1'
#
loop_
_entity.id
_entity.type
_entity.pdbx_description
1 polymer ?
#
loop_
_entity_poly.entity_id
_entity_poly.type
_entity_poly.pdbx_seq_one_letter_code
_entity_poly.pdbx_strand_id
1 'polypeptide(L)'
;MFLLRTRRALIALPATLLAALTILCSIFGCLALGKSQPDYSVYHNLSAVYAEIASLAQTYPAYFQVDHRFKSHNGLSQLVVRLANFSDSSPHAGPQPQNFKVRALLSFGQRGGELVTVESALHFLHRLLAGLTAPSHTFDGALSRTLLSKVDLHLVVLANPDGRNYVERTGDYCFDRTTSGLSMDSLFGWDLDYRQMAAQAETQVLLNLSQAQALDAFVAFRSGVREIHLPFAGAHSGRLDNKPANLEAMTLLAKDVARSVKPHFVYGQAHHLLPSLLNGTAFDFMAGVRKVPFSLSI
;
A
#
# COMPACT_ATOMS: atom_id res chain seq x y z
N MET A 1 -57.57 36.73 -8.51
CA MET A 1 -57.84 36.09 -9.83
C MET A 1 -56.96 36.82 -10.84
N PHE A 2 -55.72 36.39 -11.07
CA PHE A 2 -55.33 35.32 -12.00
C PHE A 2 -53.99 34.68 -11.59
N LEU A 3 -53.93 33.34 -11.60
CA LEU A 3 -52.72 32.51 -11.50
C LEU A 3 -52.07 32.40 -12.89
N LEU A 4 -50.80 32.73 -13.04
CA LEU A 4 -49.99 32.40 -14.22
C LEU A 4 -48.99 31.29 -13.85
N ARG A 5 -49.39 30.05 -14.14
CA ARG A 5 -48.53 28.86 -14.17
C ARG A 5 -47.56 28.95 -15.35
N THR A 6 -46.28 29.16 -15.09
CA THR A 6 -45.22 28.90 -16.08
C THR A 6 -44.90 27.40 -16.10
N ARG A 7 -45.38 26.69 -17.12
CA ARG A 7 -44.92 25.34 -17.44
C ARG A 7 -43.51 25.44 -18.04
N ARG A 8 -42.48 25.00 -17.31
CA ARG A 8 -41.17 24.68 -17.92
C ARG A 8 -41.35 23.41 -18.74
N ALA A 9 -41.21 23.50 -20.05
CA ALA A 9 -41.09 22.35 -20.92
C ALA A 9 -39.73 21.67 -20.63
N LEU A 10 -39.75 20.49 -20.00
CA LEU A 10 -38.61 19.58 -20.08
C LEU A 10 -38.56 19.07 -21.51
N ILE A 11 -37.61 19.59 -22.29
CA ILE A 11 -37.24 18.99 -23.57
C ILE A 11 -36.51 17.70 -23.21
N ALA A 12 -37.18 16.55 -23.42
CA ALA A 12 -36.56 15.25 -23.30
C ALA A 12 -35.49 15.13 -24.38
N LEU A 13 -34.22 15.27 -23.96
CA LEU A 13 -33.09 14.94 -24.82
C LEU A 13 -33.18 13.45 -25.18
N PRO A 14 -33.09 13.09 -26.48
CA PRO A 14 -33.11 11.69 -26.87
C PRO A 14 -31.95 10.97 -26.18
N ALA A 15 -32.20 9.76 -25.67
CA ALA A 15 -31.25 8.98 -24.88
C ALA A 15 -29.88 8.79 -25.57
N THR A 16 -29.85 8.87 -26.90
CA THR A 16 -28.64 8.84 -27.73
C THR A 16 -27.77 10.09 -27.58
N LEU A 17 -28.35 11.28 -27.37
CA LEU A 17 -27.59 12.51 -27.13
C LEU A 17 -27.00 12.54 -25.72
N LEU A 18 -27.73 11.98 -24.74
CA LEU A 18 -27.24 11.85 -23.36
C LEU A 18 -26.08 10.83 -23.30
N ALA A 19 -26.19 9.71 -24.02
CA ALA A 19 -25.11 8.74 -24.18
C ALA A 19 -23.90 9.31 -24.94
N ALA A 20 -24.13 10.12 -25.98
CA ALA A 20 -23.05 10.81 -26.69
C ALA A 20 -22.36 11.85 -25.80
N LEU A 21 -23.10 12.59 -24.96
CA LEU A 21 -22.50 13.52 -24.00
C LEU A 21 -21.71 12.81 -22.90
N THR A 22 -22.16 11.67 -22.39
CA THR A 22 -21.41 10.91 -21.38
C THR A 22 -20.17 10.25 -21.98
N ILE A 23 -20.22 9.78 -23.23
CA ILE A 23 -19.06 9.26 -23.97
C ILE A 23 -18.07 10.40 -24.30
N LEU A 24 -18.55 11.58 -24.70
CA LEU A 24 -17.66 12.73 -24.89
C LEU A 24 -17.05 13.21 -23.56
N CYS A 25 -17.79 13.17 -22.45
CA CYS A 25 -17.27 13.59 -21.15
C CYS A 25 -16.26 12.59 -20.57
N SER A 26 -16.39 11.28 -20.86
CA SER A 26 -15.39 10.27 -20.47
C SER A 26 -14.14 10.29 -21.34
N ILE A 27 -14.26 10.70 -22.61
CA ILE A 27 -13.09 10.91 -23.50
C ILE A 27 -12.40 12.25 -23.20
N PHE A 28 -13.15 13.32 -22.92
CA PHE A 28 -12.58 14.64 -22.59
C PHE A 28 -12.09 14.78 -21.14
N GLY A 29 -12.64 14.01 -20.19
CA GLY A 29 -12.16 14.00 -18.80
C GLY A 29 -10.70 13.55 -18.67
N CYS A 30 -10.19 12.77 -19.62
CA CYS A 30 -8.78 12.37 -19.71
C CYS A 30 -7.91 13.33 -20.54
N LEU A 31 -8.50 14.10 -21.45
CA LEU A 31 -7.76 14.96 -22.38
C LEU A 31 -7.48 16.38 -21.85
N ALA A 32 -8.04 16.76 -20.69
CA ALA A 32 -7.97 18.13 -20.16
C ALA A 32 -7.32 18.26 -18.77
N LEU A 33 -6.71 17.22 -18.20
CA LEU A 33 -5.64 17.43 -17.23
C LEU A 33 -4.34 17.55 -18.02
N GLY A 34 -3.86 18.79 -18.21
CA GLY A 34 -2.50 19.00 -18.71
C GLY A 34 -1.54 18.12 -17.91
N LYS A 35 -0.53 17.53 -18.59
CA LYS A 35 0.54 16.73 -17.97
C LYS A 35 1.15 17.50 -16.79
N SER A 36 0.54 17.38 -15.60
CA SER A 36 1.05 17.97 -14.38
C SER A 36 2.15 17.04 -13.94
N GLN A 37 3.37 17.38 -14.30
CA GLN A 37 4.52 16.72 -13.71
C GLN A 37 4.48 16.98 -12.20
N PRO A 38 4.68 15.93 -11.38
CA PRO A 38 4.89 16.08 -9.95
C PRO A 38 5.99 17.08 -9.68
N ASP A 39 5.79 17.85 -8.61
CA ASP A 39 6.83 18.73 -8.12
C ASP A 39 7.90 17.90 -7.39
N TYR A 40 9.01 17.62 -8.05
CA TYR A 40 10.13 16.88 -7.48
C TYR A 40 10.96 17.69 -6.47
N SER A 41 10.58 18.94 -6.17
CA SER A 41 11.04 19.61 -4.94
C SER A 41 10.29 19.12 -3.69
N VAL A 42 9.13 18.48 -3.88
CA VAL A 42 8.29 17.90 -2.83
C VAL A 42 8.37 16.37 -2.82
N TYR A 43 8.32 15.75 -3.99
CA TYR A 43 8.37 14.29 -4.15
C TYR A 43 9.78 13.81 -4.50
N HIS A 44 10.20 12.68 -3.92
CA HIS A 44 11.41 12.00 -4.31
C HIS A 44 11.19 11.25 -5.63
N ASN A 45 12.07 11.56 -6.60
CA ASN A 45 12.27 10.68 -7.75
C ASN A 45 12.97 9.39 -7.32
N LEU A 46 13.04 8.41 -8.22
CA LEU A 46 13.60 7.10 -7.94
C LEU A 46 15.01 7.18 -7.36
N SER A 47 15.91 7.95 -7.98
CA SER A 47 17.29 8.10 -7.49
C SER A 47 17.34 8.71 -6.09
N ALA A 48 16.49 9.69 -5.79
CA ALA A 48 16.41 10.34 -4.49
C ALA A 48 15.87 9.38 -3.41
N VAL A 49 14.87 8.54 -3.73
CA VAL A 49 14.39 7.50 -2.79
C VAL A 49 15.51 6.52 -2.42
N TYR A 50 16.30 6.07 -3.40
CA TYR A 50 17.43 5.17 -3.13
C TYR A 50 18.51 5.84 -2.28
N ALA A 51 18.84 7.10 -2.59
CA ALA A 51 19.83 7.86 -1.84
C ALA A 51 19.38 8.07 -0.38
N GLU A 52 18.10 8.37 -0.16
CA GLU A 52 17.52 8.57 1.17
C GLU A 52 17.57 7.29 2.00
N ILE A 53 17.10 6.16 1.45
CA ILE A 53 17.15 4.87 2.15
C ILE A 53 18.60 4.45 2.46
N ALA A 54 19.54 4.70 1.55
CA ALA A 54 20.96 4.44 1.80
C ALA A 54 21.52 5.34 2.92
N SER A 55 21.14 6.63 2.94
CA SER A 55 21.51 7.58 3.99
C SER A 55 21.01 7.16 5.36
N LEU A 56 19.73 6.74 5.45
CA LEU A 56 19.14 6.23 6.69
C LEU A 56 19.85 4.96 7.20
N ALA A 57 20.18 4.04 6.29
CA ALA A 57 20.92 2.82 6.64
C ALA A 57 22.33 3.11 7.17
N GLN A 58 23.02 4.09 6.59
CA GLN A 58 24.34 4.53 7.06
C GLN A 58 24.27 5.26 8.40
N THR A 59 23.20 6.03 8.62
CA THR A 59 23.02 6.82 9.84
C THR A 59 22.56 5.96 11.03
N TYR A 60 21.72 4.94 10.78
CA TYR A 60 21.13 4.09 11.83
C TYR A 60 21.39 2.58 11.61
N PRO A 61 22.65 2.15 11.43
CA PRO A 61 22.96 0.76 11.05
C PRO A 61 22.55 -0.28 12.10
N ALA A 62 22.41 0.15 13.37
CA ALA A 62 21.97 -0.69 14.47
C ALA A 62 20.45 -0.90 14.55
N TYR A 63 19.65 -0.24 13.72
CA TYR A 63 18.18 -0.35 13.74
C TYR A 63 17.56 -0.50 12.36
N PHE A 64 18.30 -0.12 11.30
CA PHE A 64 17.81 -0.02 9.94
C PHE A 64 18.67 -0.89 9.02
N GLN A 65 18.10 -1.99 8.52
CA GLN A 65 18.76 -2.88 7.57
C GLN A 65 18.03 -2.86 6.24
N VAL A 66 18.78 -2.80 5.14
CA VAL A 66 18.24 -2.84 3.78
C VAL A 66 18.64 -4.14 3.11
N ASP A 67 17.64 -4.87 2.62
CA ASP A 67 17.83 -6.07 1.82
C ASP A 67 17.64 -5.73 0.33
N HIS A 68 18.77 -5.71 -0.39
CA HIS A 68 18.82 -5.43 -1.82
C HIS A 68 18.66 -6.66 -2.71
N ARG A 69 18.46 -7.86 -2.15
CA ARG A 69 18.34 -9.11 -2.91
C ARG A 69 17.09 -9.15 -3.79
N PHE A 70 16.03 -8.46 -3.38
CA PHE A 70 14.79 -8.36 -4.14
C PHE A 70 14.90 -7.30 -5.22
N LYS A 71 14.75 -7.74 -6.47
CA LYS A 71 14.87 -6.92 -7.67
C LYS A 71 13.62 -7.05 -8.54
N SER A 72 13.24 -5.97 -9.21
CA SER A 72 12.27 -5.97 -10.31
C SER A 72 12.84 -6.64 -11.56
N HIS A 73 12.02 -6.72 -12.61
CA HIS A 73 12.43 -7.31 -13.88
C HIS A 73 13.70 -6.65 -14.47
N ASN A 74 13.80 -5.32 -14.41
CA ASN A 74 14.97 -4.59 -14.90
C ASN A 74 16.13 -4.50 -13.88
N GLY A 75 16.09 -5.28 -12.79
CA GLY A 75 17.18 -5.34 -11.81
C GLY A 75 17.18 -4.20 -10.78
N LEU A 76 16.13 -3.37 -10.72
CA LEU A 76 16.02 -2.32 -9.72
C LEU A 76 15.62 -2.90 -8.36
N SER A 77 16.23 -2.44 -7.28
CA SER A 77 15.92 -2.90 -5.93
C SER A 77 14.49 -2.53 -5.52
N GLN A 78 13.78 -3.46 -4.87
CA GLN A 78 12.46 -3.17 -4.28
C GLN A 78 12.55 -2.55 -2.87
N LEU A 79 13.78 -2.19 -2.43
CA LEU A 79 14.08 -1.49 -1.17
C LEU A 79 13.35 -2.10 0.03
N VAL A 80 13.69 -3.35 0.33
CA VAL A 80 13.16 -4.03 1.52
C VAL A 80 13.93 -3.55 2.74
N VAL A 81 13.21 -2.96 3.68
CA VAL A 81 13.77 -2.44 4.94
C VAL A 81 13.28 -3.30 6.09
N ARG A 82 14.18 -3.64 7.02
CA ARG A 82 13.83 -4.19 8.32
C ARG A 82 14.20 -3.19 9.41
N LEU A 83 13.22 -2.89 10.25
CA LEU A 83 13.33 -2.06 11.43
C LEU A 83 13.09 -2.91 12.67
N ALA A 84 14.13 -3.14 13.45
CA ALA A 84 14.02 -3.86 14.71
C ALA A 84 15.10 -3.41 15.69
N ASN A 85 14.74 -3.37 16.97
CA ASN A 85 15.75 -3.36 18.01
C ASN A 85 16.31 -4.80 18.15
N PHE A 86 17.53 -5.04 17.65
CA PHE A 86 18.19 -6.36 17.59
C PHE A 86 18.61 -6.92 18.96
N SER A 87 18.15 -6.34 20.08
CA SER A 87 18.51 -6.78 21.43
C SER A 87 18.15 -8.25 21.72
N ASP A 88 17.22 -8.84 20.97
CA ASP A 88 16.85 -10.27 21.09
C ASP A 88 17.74 -11.21 20.25
N SER A 89 18.71 -10.66 19.48
CA SER A 89 19.56 -11.42 18.55
C SER A 89 20.95 -11.73 19.09
N SER A 90 21.24 -11.41 20.36
CA SER A 90 22.55 -11.74 20.95
C SER A 90 22.61 -13.23 21.29
N PRO A 91 23.55 -14.00 20.71
CA PRO A 91 23.73 -15.41 21.03
C PRO A 91 24.27 -15.66 22.45
N HIS A 92 24.38 -14.63 23.29
CA HIS A 92 24.94 -14.69 24.65
C HIS A 92 23.94 -14.28 25.74
N ALA A 93 22.69 -13.98 25.39
CA ALA A 93 21.64 -13.80 26.38
C ALA A 93 21.10 -15.17 26.80
N GLY A 94 21.11 -15.46 28.11
CA GLY A 94 20.43 -16.62 28.68
C GLY A 94 18.91 -16.63 28.38
N PRO A 95 18.13 -17.56 28.94
CA PRO A 95 16.70 -17.68 28.66
C PRO A 95 15.94 -16.45 29.19
N GLN A 96 15.95 -15.38 28.42
CA GLN A 96 15.07 -14.23 28.59
C GLN A 96 13.66 -14.67 28.18
N PRO A 97 12.61 -14.21 28.87
CA PRO A 97 11.25 -14.43 28.41
C PRO A 97 11.15 -13.91 26.97
N GLN A 98 10.73 -14.76 26.04
CA GLN A 98 10.54 -14.36 24.64
C GLN A 98 9.60 -13.16 24.63
N ASN A 99 10.12 -11.96 24.41
CA ASN A 99 9.29 -10.81 24.11
C ASN A 99 8.65 -11.09 22.75
N PHE A 100 7.39 -11.52 22.77
CA PHE A 100 6.61 -11.74 21.56
C PHE A 100 6.45 -10.40 20.84
N LYS A 101 7.27 -10.18 19.80
CA LYS A 101 7.14 -9.01 18.92
C LYS A 101 6.17 -9.34 17.79
N VAL A 102 5.24 -8.43 17.55
CA VAL A 102 4.36 -8.46 16.38
C VAL A 102 5.23 -8.33 15.14
N ARG A 103 5.10 -9.24 14.18
CA ARG A 103 5.78 -9.17 12.88
C ARG A 103 4.84 -8.55 11.86
N ALA A 104 5.16 -7.34 11.42
CA ALA A 104 4.33 -6.60 10.48
C ALA A 104 5.08 -6.35 9.17
N LEU A 105 4.40 -6.59 8.04
CA LEU A 105 4.90 -6.27 6.70
C LEU A 105 4.07 -5.13 6.10
N LEU A 106 4.72 -4.01 5.81
CA LEU A 106 4.12 -2.86 5.15
C LEU A 106 4.59 -2.79 3.70
N SER A 107 3.68 -2.63 2.74
CA SER A 107 4.01 -2.54 1.32
C SER A 107 3.58 -1.20 0.75
N PHE A 108 4.52 -0.50 0.11
CA PHE A 108 4.32 0.80 -0.50
C PHE A 108 4.75 0.75 -1.98
N GLY A 109 4.30 1.73 -2.78
CA GLY A 109 4.74 1.91 -4.15
C GLY A 109 4.45 0.72 -5.08
N GLN A 110 3.28 0.08 -4.93
CA GLN A 110 2.86 -1.02 -5.83
C GLN A 110 2.51 -0.51 -7.24
N ARG A 111 2.00 0.72 -7.36
CA ARG A 111 1.85 1.41 -8.65
C ARG A 111 2.89 2.52 -8.76
N GLY A 112 3.52 2.63 -9.94
CA GLY A 112 4.61 3.59 -10.16
C GLY A 112 4.21 5.05 -9.90
N GLY A 113 3.00 5.45 -10.35
CA GLY A 113 2.47 6.80 -10.18
C GLY A 113 2.04 7.18 -8.76
N GLU A 114 2.01 6.25 -7.80
CA GLU A 114 1.55 6.53 -6.42
C GLU A 114 2.67 7.13 -5.54
N LEU A 115 3.11 8.34 -5.88
CA LEU A 115 4.25 8.99 -5.22
C LEU A 115 4.03 9.15 -3.70
N VAL A 116 2.82 9.54 -3.29
CA VAL A 116 2.45 9.78 -1.88
C VAL A 116 2.68 8.55 -1.01
N THR A 117 2.52 7.33 -1.54
CA THR A 117 2.73 6.11 -0.75
C THR A 117 4.21 5.96 -0.37
N VAL A 118 5.12 6.24 -1.31
CA VAL A 118 6.56 6.18 -1.08
C VAL A 118 7.00 7.31 -0.16
N GLU A 119 6.49 8.53 -0.34
CA GLU A 119 6.76 9.65 0.57
C GLU A 119 6.27 9.36 1.99
N SER A 120 5.12 8.71 2.13
CA SER A 120 4.59 8.32 3.44
C SER A 120 5.50 7.31 4.14
N ALA A 121 6.09 6.37 3.37
CA ALA A 121 7.09 5.45 3.90
C ALA A 121 8.33 6.20 4.38
N LEU A 122 8.90 7.09 3.56
CA LEU A 122 10.07 7.90 3.93
C LEU A 122 9.79 8.77 5.16
N HIS A 123 8.65 9.47 5.18
CA HIS A 123 8.23 10.29 6.30
C HIS A 123 8.10 9.46 7.59
N PHE A 124 7.46 8.30 7.51
CA PHE A 124 7.35 7.38 8.64
C PHE A 124 8.72 6.94 9.15
N LEU A 125 9.63 6.54 8.26
CA LEU A 125 10.99 6.13 8.61
C LEU A 125 11.75 7.27 9.30
N HIS A 126 11.69 8.50 8.77
CA HIS A 126 12.33 9.66 9.39
C HIS A 126 11.80 9.94 10.78
N ARG A 127 10.47 9.98 10.96
CA ARG A 127 9.84 10.24 12.26
C ARG A 127 10.24 9.18 13.28
N LEU A 128 10.21 7.92 12.85
CA LEU A 128 10.59 6.80 13.71
C LEU A 128 12.08 6.84 14.09
N LEU A 129 12.97 7.12 13.16
CA LEU A 129 14.41 7.11 13.45
C LEU A 129 14.85 8.35 14.23
N ALA A 130 14.28 9.53 13.95
CA ALA A 130 14.51 10.74 14.72
C ALA A 130 14.10 10.57 16.21
N GLY A 131 13.06 9.77 16.48
CA GLY A 131 12.65 9.45 17.84
C GLY A 131 13.65 8.62 18.64
N LEU A 132 14.65 7.99 18.01
CA LEU A 132 15.72 7.26 18.70
C LEU A 132 16.59 8.19 19.56
N THR A 133 16.83 9.42 19.09
CA THR A 133 17.64 10.43 19.79
C THR A 133 16.79 11.46 20.53
N ALA A 134 15.47 11.47 20.28
CA ALA A 134 14.55 12.36 20.97
C ALA A 134 14.28 11.94 22.44
N PRO A 135 13.96 12.90 23.34
CA PRO A 135 13.58 12.58 24.72
C PRO A 135 12.35 11.67 24.82
N SER A 136 12.27 10.83 25.87
CA SER A 136 11.18 9.85 26.06
C SER A 136 9.78 10.39 26.19
N HIS A 137 9.64 11.64 26.63
CA HIS A 137 8.36 12.30 26.81
C HIS A 137 7.85 12.99 25.53
N THR A 138 8.66 13.11 24.46
CA THR A 138 8.18 13.65 23.18
C THR A 138 7.40 12.59 22.42
N PHE A 139 6.53 13.03 21.50
CA PHE A 139 5.76 12.11 20.67
C PHE A 139 6.66 11.15 19.87
N ASP A 140 7.67 11.67 19.17
CA ASP A 140 8.58 10.86 18.36
C ASP A 140 9.37 9.89 19.25
N GLY A 141 9.85 10.37 20.39
CA GLY A 141 10.55 9.54 21.35
C GLY A 141 9.70 8.40 21.92
N ALA A 142 8.44 8.66 22.24
CA ALA A 142 7.52 7.65 22.73
C ALA A 142 7.12 6.66 21.63
N LEU A 143 6.87 7.13 20.41
CA LEU A 143 6.56 6.32 19.24
C LEU A 143 7.67 5.30 18.96
N SER A 144 8.92 5.76 18.84
CA SER A 144 10.04 4.88 18.46
C SER A 144 10.31 3.80 19.49
N ARG A 145 10.34 4.16 20.77
CA ARG A 145 10.52 3.18 21.85
C ARG A 145 9.38 2.19 21.91
N THR A 146 8.14 2.66 21.80
CA THR A 146 6.96 1.77 21.86
C THR A 146 6.92 0.83 20.67
N LEU A 147 7.17 1.33 19.46
CA LEU A 147 7.10 0.52 18.26
C LEU A 147 8.26 -0.49 18.20
N LEU A 148 9.51 -0.05 18.36
CA LEU A 148 10.69 -0.92 18.22
C LEU A 148 10.84 -1.95 19.37
N SER A 149 10.16 -1.74 20.50
CA SER A 149 10.10 -2.74 21.57
C SER A 149 9.04 -3.81 21.34
N LYS A 150 8.01 -3.54 20.54
CA LYS A 150 6.84 -4.42 20.38
C LYS A 150 6.67 -4.99 18.98
N VAL A 151 7.35 -4.43 17.98
CA VAL A 151 7.14 -4.75 16.56
C VAL A 151 8.47 -4.99 15.88
N ASP A 152 8.57 -6.10 15.16
CA ASP A 152 9.59 -6.34 14.14
C ASP A 152 8.98 -5.97 12.80
N LEU A 153 9.43 -4.85 12.25
CA LEU A 153 8.76 -4.17 11.15
C LEU A 153 9.53 -4.36 9.85
N HIS A 154 8.87 -4.96 8.87
CA HIS A 154 9.36 -5.10 7.51
C HIS A 154 8.61 -4.14 6.60
N LEU A 155 9.33 -3.44 5.73
CA LEU A 155 8.76 -2.54 4.73
C LEU A 155 9.27 -2.92 3.36
N VAL A 156 8.39 -2.97 2.37
CA VAL A 156 8.75 -2.88 0.96
C VAL A 156 8.48 -1.43 0.56
N VAL A 157 9.52 -0.59 0.53
CA VAL A 157 9.37 0.86 0.33
C VAL A 157 8.92 1.18 -1.10
N LEU A 158 9.36 0.37 -2.07
CA LEU A 158 9.02 0.55 -3.47
C LEU A 158 8.83 -0.81 -4.14
N ALA A 159 7.60 -1.33 -4.12
CA ALA A 159 7.30 -2.65 -4.66
C ALA A 159 7.42 -2.73 -6.18
N ASN A 160 7.15 -1.65 -6.93
CA ASN A 160 7.26 -1.62 -8.38
C ASN A 160 8.22 -0.51 -8.86
N PRO A 161 9.54 -0.69 -8.67
CA PRO A 161 10.54 0.32 -9.04
C PRO A 161 10.65 0.49 -10.56
N ASP A 162 10.34 -0.54 -11.36
CA ASP A 162 10.32 -0.42 -12.81
C ASP A 162 9.17 0.47 -13.30
N GLY A 163 7.98 0.30 -12.71
CA GLY A 163 6.85 1.18 -12.98
C GLY A 163 7.15 2.62 -12.56
N ARG A 164 7.82 2.81 -11.41
CA ARG A 164 8.30 4.14 -10.98
C ARG A 164 9.27 4.75 -11.99
N ASN A 165 10.27 3.99 -12.42
CA ASN A 165 11.21 4.43 -13.45
C ASN A 165 10.51 4.81 -14.76
N TYR A 166 9.48 4.05 -15.16
CA TYR A 166 8.70 4.34 -16.35
C TYR A 166 7.97 5.69 -16.22
N VAL A 167 7.18 5.90 -15.15
CA VAL A 167 6.39 7.14 -15.00
C VAL A 167 7.27 8.39 -14.94
N GLU A 168 8.43 8.30 -14.29
CA GLU A 168 9.38 9.41 -14.19
C GLU A 168 10.01 9.76 -15.54
N ARG A 169 10.32 8.75 -16.37
CA ARG A 169 10.92 8.95 -17.69
C ARG A 169 9.93 9.42 -18.76
N THR A 170 8.70 8.92 -18.74
CA THR A 170 7.71 9.17 -19.80
C THR A 170 6.76 10.32 -19.45
N GLY A 171 6.62 10.63 -18.16
CA GLY A 171 5.60 11.52 -17.64
C GLY A 171 4.19 10.95 -17.67
N ASP A 172 4.05 9.63 -17.89
CA ASP A 172 2.76 8.93 -17.81
C ASP A 172 2.48 8.51 -16.36
N TYR A 173 2.01 9.46 -15.55
CA TYR A 173 1.67 9.22 -14.15
C TYR A 173 0.37 8.42 -13.95
N CYS A 174 -0.32 8.08 -15.03
CA CYS A 174 -1.46 7.15 -14.98
C CYS A 174 -1.01 5.68 -15.10
N PHE A 175 0.26 5.43 -15.47
CA PHE A 175 0.79 4.08 -15.60
C PHE A 175 0.87 3.38 -14.24
N ASP A 176 0.17 2.25 -14.13
CA ASP A 176 -0.02 1.48 -12.90
C ASP A 176 0.48 0.03 -12.99
N ARG A 177 1.23 -0.30 -14.05
CA ARG A 177 1.59 -1.68 -14.41
C ARG A 177 3.05 -2.00 -14.11
N THR A 178 3.40 -3.28 -14.17
CA THR A 178 4.78 -3.76 -14.24
C THR A 178 5.29 -3.67 -15.68
N THR A 179 6.56 -4.03 -15.90
CA THR A 179 7.16 -4.10 -17.24
C THR A 179 6.48 -5.10 -18.18
N SER A 180 5.83 -6.12 -17.63
CA SER A 180 5.03 -7.09 -18.39
C SER A 180 3.63 -6.57 -18.77
N GLY A 181 3.27 -5.35 -18.35
CA GLY A 181 1.99 -4.73 -18.66
C GLY A 181 0.83 -5.20 -17.78
N LEU A 182 1.10 -5.89 -16.68
CA LEU A 182 0.12 -6.36 -15.71
C LEU A 182 0.05 -5.44 -14.49
N SER A 183 -1.13 -5.25 -13.91
CA SER A 183 -1.28 -4.50 -12.66
C SER A 183 -0.95 -5.38 -11.46
N MET A 184 -0.17 -4.84 -10.52
CA MET A 184 0.15 -5.50 -9.24
C MET A 184 -1.11 -5.94 -8.46
N ASP A 185 -2.26 -5.30 -8.70
CA ASP A 185 -3.55 -5.62 -8.07
C ASP A 185 -4.19 -6.92 -8.55
N SER A 186 -3.63 -7.53 -9.59
CA SER A 186 -4.12 -8.77 -10.20
C SER A 186 -3.14 -9.93 -10.11
N LEU A 187 -1.93 -9.69 -9.60
CA LEU A 187 -0.84 -10.66 -9.69
C LEU A 187 -0.83 -11.70 -8.57
N PHE A 188 -1.70 -11.59 -7.57
CA PHE A 188 -1.83 -12.53 -6.46
C PHE A 188 -3.15 -13.30 -6.48
N GLY A 189 -3.65 -13.60 -7.69
CA GLY A 189 -4.92 -14.31 -7.90
C GLY A 189 -4.99 -15.65 -7.17
N TRP A 190 -6.14 -15.96 -6.56
CA TRP A 190 -6.34 -17.25 -5.87
C TRP A 190 -6.33 -18.45 -6.79
N ASP A 191 -6.75 -18.26 -8.03
CA ASP A 191 -6.75 -19.28 -9.08
C ASP A 191 -5.38 -19.37 -9.78
N LEU A 192 -4.44 -18.49 -9.45
CA LEU A 192 -3.08 -18.56 -9.98
C LEU A 192 -2.28 -19.57 -9.18
N ASP A 193 -1.56 -20.43 -9.89
CA ASP A 193 -0.56 -21.26 -9.25
C ASP A 193 0.62 -20.38 -8.74
N TYR A 194 1.39 -20.92 -7.79
CA TYR A 194 2.54 -20.19 -7.25
C TYR A 194 3.55 -19.79 -8.34
N ARG A 195 3.72 -20.62 -9.38
CA ARG A 195 4.69 -20.35 -10.47
C ARG A 195 4.25 -19.16 -11.31
N GLN A 196 2.96 -19.01 -11.57
CA GLN A 196 2.36 -17.90 -12.30
C GLN A 196 2.51 -16.59 -11.52
N MET A 197 2.25 -16.62 -10.21
CA MET A 197 2.50 -15.46 -9.35
C MET A 197 3.99 -15.09 -9.35
N ALA A 198 4.86 -16.07 -9.08
CA ALA A 198 6.32 -15.88 -8.99
C ALA A 198 7.01 -15.57 -10.34
N ALA A 199 6.32 -15.72 -11.47
CA ALA A 199 6.83 -15.35 -12.79
C ALA A 199 7.04 -13.83 -12.93
N GLN A 200 6.39 -13.03 -12.09
CA GLN A 200 6.59 -11.60 -12.02
C GLN A 200 7.62 -11.28 -10.93
N ALA A 201 8.73 -10.65 -11.28
CA ALA A 201 9.79 -10.33 -10.33
C ALA A 201 9.26 -9.48 -9.15
N GLU A 202 8.34 -8.55 -9.45
CA GLU A 202 7.78 -7.61 -8.49
C GLU A 202 6.94 -8.30 -7.39
N THR A 203 6.38 -9.48 -7.64
CA THR A 203 5.60 -10.23 -6.64
C THR A 203 6.48 -11.05 -5.70
N GLN A 204 7.68 -11.45 -6.15
CA GLN A 204 8.55 -12.36 -5.42
C GLN A 204 8.91 -11.84 -4.04
N VAL A 205 9.05 -10.52 -3.87
CA VAL A 205 9.31 -9.91 -2.57
C VAL A 205 8.23 -10.26 -1.54
N LEU A 206 6.95 -10.12 -1.89
CA LEU A 206 5.84 -10.41 -0.98
C LEU A 206 5.65 -11.93 -0.80
N LEU A 207 5.84 -12.71 -1.87
CA LEU A 207 5.77 -14.17 -1.80
C LEU A 207 6.84 -14.76 -0.87
N ASN A 208 8.08 -14.29 -0.98
CA ASN A 208 9.21 -14.79 -0.21
C ASN A 208 9.18 -14.30 1.23
N LEU A 209 8.91 -13.00 1.47
CA LEU A 209 8.83 -12.48 2.84
C LEU A 209 7.70 -13.15 3.64
N SER A 210 6.53 -13.32 3.04
CA SER A 210 5.40 -14.02 3.70
C SER A 210 5.60 -15.52 3.87
N GLN A 211 6.53 -16.13 3.14
CA GLN A 211 6.90 -17.53 3.33
C GLN A 211 8.01 -17.70 4.38
N ALA A 212 8.98 -16.79 4.40
CA ALA A 212 10.11 -16.83 5.31
C ALA A 212 9.72 -16.48 6.75
N GLN A 213 8.60 -15.80 6.95
CA GLN A 213 8.19 -15.27 8.24
C GLN A 213 6.71 -15.52 8.49
N ALA A 214 6.37 -15.92 9.72
CA ALA A 214 4.99 -15.94 10.19
C ALA A 214 4.58 -14.51 10.56
N LEU A 215 3.99 -13.79 9.59
CA LEU A 215 3.53 -12.43 9.76
C LEU A 215 2.24 -12.38 10.57
N ASP A 216 2.16 -11.45 11.51
CA ASP A 216 0.95 -11.15 12.28
C ASP A 216 0.09 -10.09 11.58
N ALA A 217 0.74 -9.19 10.85
CA ALA A 217 0.07 -8.12 10.12
C ALA A 217 0.68 -7.87 8.73
N PHE A 218 -0.18 -7.55 7.76
CA PHE A 218 0.16 -7.04 6.45
C PHE A 218 -0.68 -5.80 6.12
N VAL A 219 -0.03 -4.74 5.64
CA VAL A 219 -0.72 -3.53 5.19
C VAL A 219 -0.18 -3.11 3.83
N ALA A 220 -1.06 -3.03 2.84
CA ALA A 220 -0.74 -2.40 1.56
C ALA A 220 -1.17 -0.93 1.60
N PHE A 221 -0.25 -0.01 1.33
CA PHE A 221 -0.55 1.42 1.25
C PHE A 221 -0.70 1.86 -0.19
N ARG A 222 -1.80 2.54 -0.46
CA ARG A 222 -2.31 3.02 -1.74
C ARG A 222 -2.72 4.48 -1.62
N SER A 223 -3.08 5.06 -2.74
CA SER A 223 -3.50 6.45 -2.88
C SER A 223 -4.55 6.57 -3.99
N GLY A 224 -5.24 7.71 -4.03
CA GLY A 224 -6.30 7.99 -5.00
C GLY A 224 -7.69 7.96 -4.39
N VAL A 225 -7.90 7.20 -3.31
CA VAL A 225 -9.11 7.24 -2.48
C VAL A 225 -8.74 7.29 -1.00
N ARG A 226 -9.65 7.75 -0.15
CA ARG A 226 -9.44 7.86 1.30
C ARG A 226 -10.21 6.77 2.03
N GLU A 227 -9.82 5.53 1.76
CA GLU A 227 -10.54 4.33 2.20
C GLU A 227 -9.63 3.30 2.85
N ILE A 228 -10.13 2.53 3.80
CA ILE A 228 -9.46 1.36 4.36
C ILE A 228 -10.24 0.12 3.97
N HIS A 229 -9.63 -0.72 3.15
CA HIS A 229 -10.23 -1.92 2.59
C HIS A 229 -9.86 -3.16 3.42
N LEU A 230 -10.87 -3.81 3.97
CA LEU A 230 -10.74 -5.10 4.64
C LEU A 230 -10.96 -6.23 3.63
N PRO A 231 -10.26 -7.38 3.76
CA PRO A 231 -10.48 -8.51 2.90
C PRO A 231 -11.94 -8.99 2.99
N PHE A 232 -12.51 -9.50 1.92
CA PHE A 232 -11.90 -9.69 0.60
C PHE A 232 -12.48 -8.73 -0.45
N ALA A 233 -11.71 -8.44 -1.50
CA ALA A 233 -12.09 -7.58 -2.64
C ALA A 233 -12.67 -8.34 -3.83
N GLY A 234 -12.22 -9.58 -4.04
CA GLY A 234 -12.58 -10.39 -5.22
C GLY A 234 -13.87 -11.21 -5.08
N ALA A 235 -14.36 -11.79 -6.18
CA ALA A 235 -15.58 -12.62 -6.22
C ALA A 235 -15.43 -13.99 -5.52
N HIS A 236 -14.20 -14.50 -5.47
CA HIS A 236 -13.92 -15.81 -4.88
C HIS A 236 -13.92 -15.76 -3.35
N SER A 237 -13.94 -14.56 -2.77
CA SER A 237 -13.98 -14.22 -1.35
C SER A 237 -14.98 -14.95 -0.47
N GLY A 238 -16.04 -15.51 -1.04
CA GLY A 238 -17.12 -16.19 -0.32
C GLY A 238 -17.44 -17.60 -0.82
N ARG A 239 -16.61 -18.21 -1.68
CA ARG A 239 -16.91 -19.54 -2.27
C ARG A 239 -16.33 -20.73 -1.52
N LEU A 240 -15.39 -20.50 -0.62
CA LEU A 240 -14.94 -21.45 0.39
C LEU A 240 -15.29 -20.82 1.73
N ASP A 241 -15.56 -21.57 2.80
CA ASP A 241 -15.78 -21.06 4.16
C ASP A 241 -14.61 -20.22 4.74
N ASN A 242 -13.66 -19.81 3.90
CA ASN A 242 -12.62 -18.84 4.16
C ASN A 242 -13.24 -17.48 4.49
N LYS A 243 -13.34 -17.20 5.78
CA LYS A 243 -13.45 -15.85 6.30
C LYS A 243 -12.05 -15.34 6.60
N PRO A 244 -11.77 -14.03 6.41
CA PRO A 244 -10.54 -13.47 6.92
C PRO A 244 -10.50 -13.67 8.44
N ALA A 245 -9.34 -14.09 8.95
CA ALA A 245 -9.14 -14.19 10.39
C ALA A 245 -9.39 -12.82 11.03
N ASN A 246 -9.93 -12.79 12.25
CA ASN A 246 -10.06 -11.58 13.05
C ASN A 246 -10.80 -10.40 12.38
N LEU A 247 -11.76 -10.64 11.48
CA LEU A 247 -12.48 -9.59 10.75
C LEU A 247 -13.06 -8.49 11.68
N GLU A 248 -13.63 -8.88 12.82
CA GLU A 248 -14.17 -7.94 13.80
C GLU A 248 -13.08 -7.04 14.39
N ALA A 249 -11.95 -7.62 14.81
CA ALA A 249 -10.82 -6.86 15.34
C ALA A 249 -10.17 -5.98 14.27
N MET A 250 -10.06 -6.45 13.02
CA MET A 250 -9.60 -5.63 11.89
C MET A 250 -10.55 -4.47 11.61
N THR A 251 -11.87 -4.67 11.76
CA THR A 251 -12.86 -3.61 11.60
C THR A 251 -12.72 -2.54 12.69
N LEU A 252 -12.46 -2.95 13.94
CA LEU A 252 -12.18 -2.02 15.03
C LEU A 252 -10.88 -1.23 14.79
N LEU A 253 -9.81 -1.92 14.37
CA LEU A 253 -8.54 -1.27 14.01
C LEU A 253 -8.75 -0.25 12.88
N ALA A 254 -9.44 -0.63 11.80
CA ALA A 254 -9.71 0.26 10.67
C ALA A 254 -10.54 1.48 11.10
N LYS A 255 -11.51 1.30 12.00
CA LYS A 255 -12.30 2.40 12.58
C LYS A 255 -11.43 3.39 13.36
N ASP A 256 -10.49 2.90 14.18
CA ASP A 256 -9.61 3.74 14.98
C ASP A 256 -8.62 4.50 14.09
N VAL A 257 -8.02 3.82 13.10
CA VAL A 257 -7.13 4.44 12.11
C VAL A 257 -7.90 5.50 11.31
N ALA A 258 -9.11 5.20 10.84
CA ALA A 258 -9.93 6.12 10.05
C ALA A 258 -10.27 7.41 10.82
N ARG A 259 -10.46 7.31 12.13
CA ARG A 259 -10.80 8.43 13.02
C ARG A 259 -9.59 9.24 13.47
N SER A 260 -8.38 8.68 13.36
CA SER A 260 -7.13 9.33 13.80
C SER A 260 -6.75 10.57 12.98
N VAL A 261 -7.37 10.76 11.81
CA VAL A 261 -7.08 11.86 10.88
C VAL A 261 -8.36 12.54 10.41
N LYS A 262 -8.25 13.81 9.98
CA LYS A 262 -9.33 14.57 9.33
C LYS A 262 -8.94 14.94 7.88
N PRO A 263 -9.86 14.84 6.89
CA PRO A 263 -11.16 14.16 6.98
C PRO A 263 -11.01 12.67 7.36
N HIS A 264 -12.05 12.03 7.87
CA HIS A 264 -11.95 10.62 8.24
C HIS A 264 -11.84 9.73 7.00
N PHE A 265 -11.18 8.57 7.13
CA PHE A 265 -11.25 7.54 6.08
C PHE A 265 -12.62 6.85 6.13
N VAL A 266 -13.11 6.40 4.97
CA VAL A 266 -14.16 5.39 4.91
C VAL A 266 -13.51 4.03 5.14
N TYR A 267 -14.18 3.08 5.79
CA TYR A 267 -13.61 1.74 6.02
C TYR A 267 -14.67 0.66 5.94
N GLY A 268 -14.25 -0.54 5.55
CA GLY A 268 -15.17 -1.67 5.40
C GLY A 268 -14.59 -2.78 4.53
N GLN A 269 -15.36 -3.84 4.33
CA GLN A 269 -14.98 -4.92 3.43
C GLN A 269 -14.89 -4.39 1.99
N ALA A 270 -13.79 -4.73 1.31
CA ALA A 270 -13.40 -4.16 0.04
C ALA A 270 -14.47 -4.35 -1.05
N HIS A 271 -15.08 -5.54 -1.15
CA HIS A 271 -16.14 -5.81 -2.13
C HIS A 271 -17.42 -4.97 -1.95
N HIS A 272 -17.61 -4.32 -0.79
CA HIS A 272 -18.72 -3.38 -0.59
C HIS A 272 -18.35 -1.92 -0.92
N LEU A 273 -17.06 -1.58 -0.84
CA LEU A 273 -16.57 -0.22 -1.05
C LEU A 273 -16.14 0.02 -2.50
N LEU A 274 -15.55 -1.00 -3.14
CA LEU A 274 -15.02 -0.90 -4.48
C LEU A 274 -16.14 -0.95 -5.53
N PRO A 275 -16.04 -0.17 -6.62
CA PRO A 275 -17.02 -0.16 -7.70
C PRO A 275 -17.02 -1.45 -8.53
N SER A 276 -15.93 -2.22 -8.46
CA SER A 276 -15.77 -3.51 -9.12
C SER A 276 -14.97 -4.45 -8.24
N LEU A 277 -15.21 -5.76 -8.42
CA LEU A 277 -14.47 -6.80 -7.72
C LEU A 277 -13.03 -6.85 -8.24
N LEU A 278 -12.07 -6.86 -7.33
CA LEU A 278 -10.65 -6.97 -7.64
C LEU A 278 -10.14 -8.34 -7.22
N ASN A 279 -9.87 -9.20 -8.19
CA ASN A 279 -9.26 -10.50 -7.93
C ASN A 279 -7.74 -10.38 -8.02
N GLY A 280 -7.04 -10.93 -7.02
CA GLY A 280 -5.58 -11.04 -7.03
C GLY A 280 -4.82 -9.90 -6.35
N THR A 281 -5.48 -9.22 -5.41
CA THR A 281 -4.83 -8.21 -4.57
C THR A 281 -3.90 -8.88 -3.55
N ALA A 282 -2.80 -8.19 -3.21
CA ALA A 282 -1.84 -8.71 -2.23
C ALA A 282 -2.48 -8.93 -0.85
N PHE A 283 -3.38 -8.04 -0.40
CA PHE A 283 -3.99 -8.16 0.93
C PHE A 283 -5.01 -9.31 1.02
N ASP A 284 -5.70 -9.64 -0.08
CA ASP A 284 -6.55 -10.84 -0.16
C ASP A 284 -5.71 -12.12 -0.15
N PHE A 285 -4.57 -12.14 -0.85
CA PHE A 285 -3.62 -13.26 -0.81
C PHE A 285 -3.04 -13.46 0.59
N MET A 286 -2.65 -12.38 1.27
CA MET A 286 -2.10 -12.45 2.63
C MET A 286 -3.14 -12.98 3.62
N ALA A 287 -4.40 -12.52 3.55
CA ALA A 287 -5.48 -13.02 4.40
C ALA A 287 -5.91 -14.46 4.06
N GLY A 288 -6.13 -14.73 2.77
CA GLY A 288 -6.78 -15.95 2.29
C GLY A 288 -5.85 -17.14 2.17
N VAL A 289 -4.63 -16.92 1.64
CA VAL A 289 -3.65 -17.97 1.31
C VAL A 289 -2.58 -18.06 2.39
N ARG A 290 -1.94 -16.93 2.76
CA ARG A 290 -0.90 -16.92 3.81
C ARG A 290 -1.47 -16.94 5.22
N LYS A 291 -2.78 -16.74 5.37
CA LYS A 291 -3.49 -16.73 6.66
C LYS A 291 -2.91 -15.71 7.65
N VAL A 292 -2.44 -14.56 7.14
CA VAL A 292 -1.99 -13.44 7.97
C VAL A 292 -3.19 -12.90 8.76
N PRO A 293 -3.13 -12.84 10.11
CA PRO A 293 -4.28 -12.52 10.94
C PRO A 293 -4.86 -11.11 10.74
N PHE A 294 -4.00 -10.13 10.49
CA PHE A 294 -4.40 -8.76 10.14
C PHE A 294 -3.89 -8.43 8.75
N SER A 295 -4.78 -8.31 7.77
CA SER A 295 -4.40 -7.96 6.40
C SER A 295 -5.37 -6.92 5.86
N LEU A 296 -4.90 -5.77 5.42
CA LEU A 296 -5.76 -4.69 4.91
C LEU A 296 -5.02 -3.81 3.89
N SER A 297 -5.78 -3.01 3.16
CA SER A 297 -5.25 -1.93 2.32
C SER A 297 -5.71 -0.58 2.86
N ILE A 298 -4.84 0.43 2.80
CA ILE A 298 -5.12 1.84 3.17
C ILE A 298 -4.81 2.71 1.96
#